data_AF-A0A2M7ST60-F1
#
_entry.id   AF-A0A2M7ST60-F1
#
_cell.length_a   1.000
_cell.length_b   1.000
_cell.length_c   1.000
_cell.angle_alpha   90.00
_cell.angle_beta   90.00
_cell.angle_gamma   90.00
#
_symmetry.space_group_name_H-M   'P 1'
#
loop_
_entity.id
_entity.type
_entity.pdbx_description
1 polymer ?
#
loop_
_entity_poly.entity_id
_entity_poly.type
_entity_poly.pdbx_seq_one_letter_code
_entity_poly.pdbx_strand_id
1 'polypeptide(L)' 'VARTIETYSQYYDIHFPGEERLSRRGLRLSPTYYRLRDLGCHFGEKTGWERPNWFQPYEEKARHGHEPKGWARHNWS' A
#
# COMPACT_ATOMS: atom_id res chain seq x y z
N VAL A 1 8.15 15.17 -10.98
CA VAL A 1 7.55 14.85 -12.29
C VAL A 1 6.83 13.50 -12.28
N ALA A 2 7.50 12.36 -12.02
CA ALA A 2 6.84 11.04 -12.02
C ALA A 2 5.53 10.95 -11.20
N ARG A 3 5.49 11.50 -9.97
CA ARG A 3 4.28 11.57 -9.13
C ARG A 3 3.15 12.39 -9.73
N THR A 4 3.49 13.49 -10.40
CA THR A 4 2.51 14.37 -11.06
C THR A 4 1.85 13.65 -12.24
N ILE A 5 2.63 12.88 -13.00
CA ILE A 5 2.13 12.11 -14.14
C ILE A 5 1.19 11.00 -13.65
N GLU A 6 1.60 10.23 -12.64
CA GLU A 6 0.79 9.15 -12.05
C GLU A 6 -0.55 9.67 -11.50
N THR A 7 -0.54 10.77 -10.75
CA THR A 7 -1.78 11.37 -10.24
C THR A 7 -2.70 11.82 -11.36
N TYR A 8 -2.16 12.35 -12.45
CA TYR A 8 -2.97 12.77 -13.60
C TYR A 8 -3.53 11.57 -14.36
N SER A 9 -2.75 10.51 -14.56
CA SER A 9 -3.21 9.31 -15.24
C SER A 9 -4.30 8.57 -14.47
N GLN A 10 -4.19 8.52 -13.14
CA GLN A 10 -5.16 7.83 -12.28
C GLN A 10 -6.35 8.71 -11.85
N TYR A 11 -6.50 9.91 -12.43
CA TYR A 11 -7.49 10.88 -11.97
C TYR A 11 -8.95 10.38 -12.07
N TYR A 12 -9.23 9.53 -13.06
CA TYR A 12 -10.55 8.91 -13.25
C TYR A 12 -10.57 7.42 -12.90
N ASP A 13 -9.48 6.90 -12.34
CA ASP A 13 -9.43 5.50 -11.95
C ASP A 13 -10.23 5.25 -10.68
N ILE A 14 -10.71 4.02 -10.57
CA ILE A 14 -11.28 3.50 -9.34
C ILE A 14 -10.15 3.32 -8.32
N HIS A 15 -10.26 4.01 -7.19
CA HIS A 15 -9.31 3.84 -6.09
C HIS A 15 -9.72 2.71 -5.15
N PHE A 16 -8.89 1.68 -5.07
CA PHE A 16 -9.17 0.53 -4.20
C PHE A 16 -8.73 0.79 -2.75
N PRO A 17 -9.42 0.22 -1.75
CA PRO A 17 -8.95 0.24 -0.37
C PRO A 17 -7.55 -0.38 -0.25
N GLY A 18 -6.60 0.36 0.28
CA GLY A 18 -5.20 -0.08 0.41
C GLY A 18 -4.39 0.06 -0.89
N GLU A 19 -4.95 0.68 -1.93
CA GLU A 19 -4.17 1.06 -3.10
C GLU A 19 -3.11 2.09 -2.71
N GLU A 20 -1.90 1.83 -3.19
CA GLU A 20 -0.77 2.71 -2.99
C GLU A 20 -0.18 3.13 -4.32
N ARG A 21 0.32 4.36 -4.32
CA ARG A 21 1.02 4.88 -5.47
C ARG A 21 2.37 4.18 -5.64
N LEU A 22 2.71 3.87 -6.88
CA LEU A 22 3.94 3.17 -7.26
C LEU A 22 5.07 4.15 -7.57
N SER A 23 4.76 5.38 -7.99
CA SER A 23 5.82 6.33 -8.30
C SER A 23 6.57 6.78 -7.04
N ARG A 24 7.82 7.25 -7.19
CA ARG A 24 8.60 7.92 -6.14
C ARG A 24 8.65 7.18 -4.77
N ARG A 25 8.75 5.84 -4.80
CA ARG A 25 9.01 5.00 -3.62
C ARG A 25 10.48 5.06 -3.19
N GLY A 26 10.75 4.73 -1.94
CA GLY A 26 12.11 4.59 -1.39
C GLY A 26 12.86 5.89 -1.12
N LEU A 27 12.16 7.04 -1.03
CA LEU A 27 12.80 8.34 -0.79
C LEU A 27 13.30 8.51 0.64
N ARG A 28 12.52 8.08 1.63
CA ARG A 28 12.90 8.14 3.05
C ARG A 28 12.71 6.77 3.67
N LEU A 29 13.83 6.19 4.08
CA LEU A 29 13.89 4.85 4.65
C LEU A 29 14.23 4.93 6.13
N SER A 30 13.57 4.11 6.95
CA SER A 30 14.00 3.89 8.33
C SER A 30 15.32 3.10 8.34
N PRO A 31 16.16 3.23 9.39
CA PRO A 31 17.36 2.40 9.53
C PRO A 31 17.05 0.90 9.52
N THR A 32 15.85 0.53 9.98
CA THR A 32 15.36 -0.86 10.02
C THR A 32 14.81 -1.36 8.69
N TYR A 33 14.73 -0.53 7.65
CA TYR A 33 14.04 -0.85 6.40
C TYR A 33 14.51 -2.16 5.77
N TYR A 34 15.82 -2.34 5.60
CA TYR A 34 16.37 -3.55 4.98
C TYR A 34 16.07 -4.81 5.80
N ARG A 35 16.20 -4.73 7.13
CA ARG A 35 15.87 -5.85 8.02
C ARG A 35 14.39 -6.24 7.94
N LEU A 36 13.51 -5.25 7.87
CA LEU A 36 12.07 -5.49 7.77
C LEU A 36 11.70 -6.04 6.40
N ARG A 37 12.32 -5.56 5.31
CA ARG A 37 12.19 -6.13 3.97
C ARG A 37 12.56 -7.61 3.97
N ASP A 38 13.68 -7.97 4.58
CA ASP A 38 14.16 -9.36 4.62
C ASP A 38 13.25 -10.28 5.47
N LEU A 39 12.46 -9.71 6.38
CA LEU A 39 11.41 -10.40 7.13
C LEU A 39 10.07 -10.53 6.35
N GLY A 40 10.05 -10.15 5.06
CA GLY A 40 8.85 -10.20 4.22
C GLY A 40 7.86 -9.06 4.50
N CYS A 41 8.34 -7.89 4.90
CA CYS A 41 7.49 -6.72 5.10
C CYS A 41 6.99 -6.14 3.78
N HIS A 42 5.67 -5.98 3.66
CA HIS A 42 5.04 -5.16 2.64
C HIS A 42 4.97 -3.72 3.14
N PHE A 43 5.58 -2.81 2.38
CA PHE A 43 5.69 -1.40 2.75
C PHE A 43 4.63 -0.54 2.07
N GLY A 44 4.28 0.53 2.77
CA GLY A 44 3.49 1.63 2.28
C GLY A 44 4.17 2.98 2.34
N GLU A 45 3.83 3.85 1.39
CA GLU A 45 4.36 5.21 1.36
C GLU A 45 3.43 6.18 2.12
N LYS A 46 3.96 6.85 3.15
CA LYS A 46 3.29 7.96 3.83
C LYS A 46 4.23 9.15 3.93
N THR A 47 3.87 10.26 3.30
CA THR A 47 4.64 11.51 3.29
C THR A 47 6.14 11.32 2.94
N GLY A 48 6.39 10.43 1.97
CA GLY A 48 7.71 10.06 1.44
C GLY A 48 8.44 8.98 2.25
N TRP A 49 7.88 8.54 3.38
CA TRP A 49 8.45 7.46 4.19
C TRP A 49 7.88 6.10 3.82
N GLU A 50 8.77 5.12 3.70
CA GLU A 50 8.39 3.71 3.64
C GLU A 50 8.05 3.21 5.05
N ARG A 51 6.78 2.85 5.27
CA ARG A 51 6.26 2.35 6.54
C ARG A 51 5.76 0.92 6.38
N PRO A 52 6.10 0.02 7.29
CA PRO A 52 5.54 -1.33 7.31
C PRO A 52 4.01 -1.31 7.37
N ASN A 53 3.34 -1.98 6.42
CA ASN A 53 1.91 -2.20 6.48
C ASN A 53 1.61 -3.55 7.14
N TRP A 54 2.20 -4.62 6.60
CA TRP A 54 2.01 -5.99 7.06
C TRP A 54 3.21 -6.85 6.68
N PHE A 55 3.28 -8.07 7.21
CA PHE A 55 4.36 -9.01 6.91
C PHE A 55 3.80 -10.30 6.33
N GLN A 56 4.37 -10.72 5.21
CA GLN A 56 3.99 -11.92 4.46
C GLN A 56 3.90 -13.19 5.32
N PRO A 57 4.81 -13.46 6.29
CA PRO A 57 4.72 -14.66 7.12
C PRO A 57 3.48 -14.76 8.02
N TYR A 58 2.75 -13.65 8.23
CA TYR A 58 1.52 -13.64 9.02
C TYR A 58 0.26 -13.60 8.16
N GLU A 59 0.39 -13.59 6.83
CA GLU A 59 -0.73 -13.55 5.89
C GLU A 59 -1.66 -14.75 6.06
N GLU A 60 -1.11 -15.96 6.15
CA GLU A 60 -1.89 -17.19 6.37
C GLU A 60 -2.64 -17.20 7.72
N LYS A 61 -2.16 -16.43 8.70
CA LYS A 61 -2.79 -16.29 10.02
C LYS A 61 -3.83 -15.17 10.04
N ALA A 62 -3.90 -14.36 9.00
CA ALA A 62 -4.88 -13.29 8.90
C ALA A 62 -6.27 -13.90 8.69
N ARG A 63 -7.08 -13.89 9.76
CA ARG A 63 -8.50 -14.34 9.70
C ARG A 63 -9.43 -13.36 8.99
N HIS A 64 -8.88 -12.27 8.48
CA HIS A 64 -9.61 -11.24 7.75
C HIS A 64 -8.88 -11.04 6.42
N GLY A 65 -9.35 -11.73 5.38
CA GLY A 65 -9.24 -11.15 4.04
C GLY A 65 -9.91 -9.78 4.10
N HIS A 66 -9.33 -8.78 3.44
CA HIS A 66 -9.81 -7.40 3.49
C HIS A 66 -11.15 -7.28 2.74
N GLU A 67 -12.21 -7.94 3.24
CA GLU A 67 -13.56 -7.81 2.72
C GLU A 67 -13.97 -6.35 2.97
N PRO A 68 -14.20 -5.56 1.92
CA PRO A 68 -14.64 -4.19 2.08
C PRO A 68 -15.91 -4.21 2.94
N LYS A 69 -15.97 -3.37 3.98
CA LYS A 69 -17.16 -3.26 4.84
C LYS A 69 -18.01 -2.06 4.40
N GLY A 70 -19.31 -2.13 4.62
CA GLY A 70 -20.23 -1.01 4.34
C GLY A 70 -20.47 -0.78 2.85
N TRP A 71 -20.48 0.49 2.41
CA TRP A 71 -20.82 0.88 1.04
C TRP A 71 -19.99 0.16 -0.04
N ALA A 72 -18.68 -0.01 0.21
CA ALA A 72 -17.76 -0.68 -0.71
C ALA A 72 -18.03 -2.18 -0.89
N ARG A 73 -18.77 -2.83 0.02
CA ARG A 73 -19.23 -4.23 -0.14
C ARG A 73 -20.48 -4.34 -1.01
N HIS A 74 -21.38 -3.36 -0.86
CA HIS A 74 -22.76 -3.47 -1.35
C HIS A 74 -22.97 -2.82 -2.72
N ASN A 75 -22.14 -1.84 -3.09
CA ASN A 75 -22.34 -1.04 -4.30
C ASN A 75 -21.19 -1.15 -5.31
N TRP A 76 -20.21 -2.01 -5.06
CA TRP A 76 -19.14 -2.33 -6.01
C TRP A 76 -19.48 -3.64 -6.72
N SER A 77 -20.14 -3.55 -7.87
CA SER A 77 -20.16 -4.57 -8.93
C SER A 77 -20.01 -3.88 -10.28
#